data_AF-A0A7G3ZWS4-F1
#
_entry.id   AF-A0A7G3ZWS4-F1
#
_cell.length_a   1.000
_cell.length_b   1.000
_cell.length_c   1.000
_cell.angle_alpha   90.00
_cell.angle_beta   90.00
_cell.angle_gamma   90.00
#
_symmetry.space_group_name_H-M   'P 1'
#
loop_
_entity.id
_entity.type
_entity.pdbx_description
1 polymer ?
#
loop_
_entity_poly.entity_id
_entity_poly.type
_entity_poly.pdbx_seq_one_letter_code
_entity_poly.pdbx_strand_id
1 'polypeptide(L)'
;MTMQNLGQFYNGLSDRLANKNYTEVRPVPPLDLAFLKQSMGGLIPKVIGVTNSINSTDSPATTFQYATPWFKKLLGNGGAGALVYIYWQPTATTVDEVMKLGSGMLGYGQVIAGVYDLFSNHYWMSDHMNWPQEIFH
;
A
#
# COMPACT_ATOMS: atom_id res chain seq x y z
N MET A 1 -1.86 -23.12 2.22
CA MET A 1 -0.77 -22.61 1.37
C MET A 1 -0.74 -21.07 1.31
N THR A 2 -1.87 -20.37 1.41
CA THR A 2 -1.94 -18.89 1.36
C THR A 2 -1.27 -18.18 2.54
N MET A 3 -1.45 -18.67 3.78
CA MET A 3 -0.93 -18.00 4.99
C MET A 3 0.61 -18.05 5.12
N GLN A 4 1.25 -19.13 4.66
CA GLN A 4 2.71 -19.23 4.67
C GLN A 4 3.32 -18.25 3.64
N ASN A 5 2.73 -18.17 2.44
CA ASN A 5 3.17 -17.24 1.40
C ASN A 5 2.97 -15.78 1.84
N LEU A 6 1.85 -15.48 2.51
CA LEU A 6 1.60 -14.16 3.08
C LEU A 6 2.63 -13.78 4.13
N GLY A 7 2.96 -14.69 5.05
CA GLY A 7 3.99 -14.45 6.08
C GLY A 7 5.38 -14.22 5.47
N GLN A 8 5.76 -15.01 4.46
CA GLN A 8 7.02 -14.80 3.72
C GLN A 8 7.05 -13.45 3.00
N PHE A 9 5.94 -13.08 2.36
CA PHE A 9 5.79 -11.79 1.70
C PHE A 9 5.92 -10.63 2.71
N TYR A 10 5.26 -10.71 3.87
CA TYR A 10 5.34 -9.69 4.92
C TYR A 10 6.76 -9.50 5.46
N ASN A 11 7.46 -10.60 5.74
CA ASN A 11 8.85 -10.51 6.19
C ASN A 11 9.75 -9.87 5.12
N GLY A 12 9.67 -10.36 3.87
CA GLY A 12 10.46 -9.82 2.77
C GLY A 12 10.15 -8.35 2.45
N LEU A 13 8.88 -7.95 2.55
CA LEU A 13 8.48 -6.55 2.38
C LEU A 13 9.03 -5.68 3.50
N SER A 14 8.94 -6.13 4.75
CA SER A 14 9.44 -5.39 5.93
C SER A 14 10.95 -5.18 5.84
N ASP A 15 11.72 -6.22 5.53
CA ASP A 15 13.17 -6.14 5.36
C ASP A 15 13.56 -5.17 4.23
N ARG A 16 12.87 -5.24 3.10
CA ARG A 16 13.09 -4.35 1.95
C ARG A 16 12.80 -2.89 2.30
N LEU A 17 11.67 -2.61 2.93
CA LEU A 17 11.28 -1.25 3.30
C LEU A 17 12.21 -0.68 4.38
N ALA A 18 12.64 -1.50 5.35
CA ALA A 18 13.66 -1.11 6.33
C ALA A 18 14.98 -0.71 5.66
N ASN A 19 15.46 -1.48 4.67
CA ASN A 19 16.66 -1.16 3.88
C ASN A 19 16.55 0.16 3.10
N LYS A 20 15.33 0.65 2.90
CA LYS A 20 15.03 1.93 2.25
C LYS A 20 14.72 3.07 3.21
N ASN A 21 15.00 2.87 4.51
CA ASN A 21 14.76 3.83 5.58
C ASN A 21 13.27 4.11 5.82
N TYR A 22 12.40 3.14 5.56
CA TYR A 22 11.06 3.18 6.12
C TYR A 22 11.09 2.62 7.54
N THR A 23 10.36 3.27 8.44
CA THR A 23 10.10 2.79 9.78
C THR A 23 8.71 2.17 9.82
N GLU A 24 8.58 0.97 10.37
CA GLU A 24 7.26 0.38 10.63
C GLU A 24 6.50 1.23 11.66
N VAL A 25 5.23 1.49 11.39
CA VAL A 25 4.34 2.26 12.27
C VAL A 25 3.08 1.48 12.54
N ARG A 26 2.39 1.79 13.63
CA ARG A 26 1.16 1.08 13.99
C ARG A 26 0.08 1.26 12.90
N PRO A 27 -0.41 0.17 12.27
CA PRO A 27 -1.49 0.23 11.30
C PRO A 27 -2.83 0.55 11.97
N VAL A 28 -3.76 1.11 11.18
CA VAL A 28 -5.19 1.20 11.54
C VAL A 28 -5.91 -0.02 10.95
N PRO A 29 -6.91 -0.62 11.63
CA PRO A 29 -7.74 -1.63 10.99
C PRO A 29 -8.38 -1.10 9.68
N PRO A 30 -8.46 -1.90 8.60
CA PRO A 30 -8.07 -3.31 8.47
C PRO A 30 -6.66 -3.53 7.88
N LEU A 31 -5.75 -2.57 8.04
CA LEU A 31 -4.37 -2.73 7.58
C LEU A 31 -3.61 -3.69 8.51
N ASP A 32 -2.82 -4.57 7.90
CA ASP A 32 -1.96 -5.54 8.60
C ASP A 32 -0.57 -4.96 8.88
N LEU A 33 -0.02 -4.22 7.91
CA LEU A 33 1.29 -3.57 8.03
C LEU A 33 1.20 -2.11 7.60
N ALA A 34 2.07 -1.30 8.19
CA ALA A 34 2.19 0.10 7.84
C ALA A 34 3.63 0.60 8.00
N PHE A 35 4.07 1.45 7.08
CA PHE A 35 5.44 1.94 7.01
C PHE A 35 5.45 3.43 6.71
N LEU A 36 6.34 4.18 7.34
CA LEU A 36 6.53 5.61 7.14
C LEU A 36 8.01 5.89 6.86
N LYS A 37 8.28 6.59 5.77
CA LYS A 37 9.56 7.22 5.50
C LYS A 37 9.41 8.72 5.67
N GLN A 38 9.97 9.24 6.76
CA GLN A 38 10.04 10.67 6.97
C GLN A 38 11.04 11.30 6.00
N SER A 39 10.75 12.49 5.52
CA SER A 39 11.68 13.22 4.68
C SER A 39 12.63 14.08 5.51
N MET A 40 13.92 13.96 5.20
CA MET A 40 14.93 14.96 5.57
C MET A 40 15.33 15.73 4.32
N GLY A 41 15.44 17.07 4.42
CA GLY A 41 16.04 17.90 3.38
C GLY A 41 15.20 18.15 2.11
N GLY A 42 13.86 18.23 2.21
CA GLY A 42 12.99 18.64 1.09
C GLY A 42 12.34 17.52 0.28
N LEU A 43 12.52 16.26 0.70
CA LEU A 43 11.79 15.12 0.13
C LEU A 43 10.34 15.06 0.65
N ILE A 44 9.51 14.25 0.01
CA ILE A 44 8.10 14.04 0.35
C ILE A 44 7.99 12.89 1.35
N PRO A 45 7.32 13.05 2.50
CA PRO A 45 7.01 11.93 3.39
C PRO A 45 6.21 10.86 2.65
N LYS A 46 6.63 9.59 2.76
CA LYS A 46 5.93 8.47 2.12
C LYS A 46 5.35 7.53 3.17
N VAL A 47 4.07 7.18 3.04
CA VAL A 47 3.41 6.19 3.89
C VAL A 47 2.94 5.04 3.02
N ILE A 48 3.17 3.81 3.46
CA ILE A 48 2.69 2.60 2.82
C ILE A 48 1.81 1.88 3.84
N GLY A 49 0.62 1.48 3.42
CA GLY A 49 -0.27 0.60 4.17
C GLY A 49 -0.50 -0.67 3.36
N VAL A 50 -0.58 -1.80 4.04
CA VAL A 50 -0.79 -3.11 3.42
C VAL A 50 -1.97 -3.78 4.09
N THR A 51 -2.87 -4.37 3.31
CA THR A 51 -4.01 -5.12 3.82
C THR A 51 -4.16 -6.44 3.06
N ASN A 52 -4.38 -7.52 3.81
CA ASN A 52 -4.69 -8.84 3.30
C ASN A 52 -6.14 -8.91 2.89
N SER A 53 -6.37 -8.97 1.58
CA SER A 53 -7.69 -9.05 0.98
C SER A 53 -8.09 -10.47 0.58
N ILE A 54 -7.28 -11.49 0.88
CA ILE A 54 -7.57 -12.90 0.52
C ILE A 54 -8.88 -13.38 1.16
N ASN A 55 -9.14 -12.99 2.41
CA ASN A 55 -10.31 -13.41 3.18
C ASN A 55 -11.19 -12.23 3.60
N SER A 56 -10.94 -11.02 3.06
CA SER A 56 -11.72 -9.85 3.43
C SER A 56 -13.11 -9.90 2.80
N THR A 57 -14.13 -9.52 3.55
CA THR A 57 -15.48 -9.29 3.05
C THR A 57 -15.73 -7.84 2.66
N ASP A 58 -14.84 -6.93 3.07
CA ASP A 58 -14.95 -5.50 2.75
C ASP A 58 -14.58 -5.26 1.29
N SER A 59 -15.32 -4.36 0.63
CA SER A 59 -14.93 -3.91 -0.71
C SER A 59 -13.60 -3.14 -0.67
N PRO A 60 -12.85 -3.12 -1.79
CA PRO A 60 -11.68 -2.26 -1.94
C PRO A 60 -11.97 -0.80 -1.56
N ALA A 61 -13.08 -0.24 -2.06
CA ALA A 61 -13.48 1.13 -1.80
C ALA A 61 -13.75 1.39 -0.30
N THR A 62 -14.41 0.46 0.39
CA THR A 62 -14.67 0.53 1.84
C THR A 62 -13.36 0.58 2.62
N THR A 63 -12.44 -0.33 2.34
CA THR A 63 -11.12 -0.39 2.99
C THR A 63 -10.32 0.89 2.73
N PHE A 64 -10.36 1.40 1.50
CA PHE A 64 -9.69 2.64 1.12
C PHE A 64 -10.23 3.84 1.91
N GLN A 65 -11.56 3.92 2.04
CA GLN A 65 -12.23 4.96 2.80
C GLN A 65 -11.85 4.92 4.29
N TYR A 66 -11.75 3.73 4.89
CA TYR A 66 -11.33 3.58 6.29
C TYR A 66 -9.86 3.95 6.53
N ALA A 67 -8.96 3.58 5.62
CA ALA A 67 -7.54 3.87 5.76
C ALA A 67 -7.19 5.33 5.46
N THR A 68 -7.95 6.00 4.58
CA THR A 68 -7.63 7.35 4.07
C THR A 68 -7.42 8.40 5.18
N PRO A 69 -8.28 8.54 6.20
CA PRO A 69 -8.05 9.50 7.29
C PRO A 69 -6.74 9.25 8.04
N TRP A 70 -6.39 7.98 8.25
CA TRP A 70 -5.14 7.59 8.92
C TRP A 70 -3.92 7.97 8.07
N PHE A 71 -3.95 7.70 6.76
CA PHE A 71 -2.90 8.18 5.85
C PHE A 71 -2.77 9.69 5.93
N LYS A 72 -3.86 10.44 5.78
CA LYS A 72 -3.84 11.91 5.81
C LYS A 72 -3.22 12.48 7.10
N LYS A 73 -3.45 11.82 8.25
CA LYS A 73 -2.82 12.21 9.51
C LYS A 73 -1.30 12.06 9.51
N LEU A 74 -0.78 11.00 8.88
CA LEU A 74 0.66 10.74 8.80
C LEU A 74 1.35 11.56 7.71
N LEU A 75 0.68 11.76 6.57
CA LEU A 75 1.21 12.48 5.42
C LEU A 75 1.24 14.01 5.62
N GLY A 76 0.32 14.54 6.43
CA GLY A 76 0.08 15.97 6.49
C GLY A 76 -0.29 16.54 5.12
N ASN A 77 0.03 17.82 4.89
CA ASN A 77 -0.34 18.51 3.66
C ASN A 77 0.60 18.23 2.48
N GLY A 78 1.72 17.55 2.73
CA GLY A 78 2.83 17.43 1.79
C GLY A 78 3.30 16.00 1.50
N GLY A 79 2.68 14.98 2.10
CA GLY A 79 3.09 13.58 1.94
C GLY A 79 2.41 12.86 0.77
N ALA A 80 2.88 11.65 0.46
CA ALA A 80 2.23 10.71 -0.45
C ALA A 80 2.03 9.33 0.21
N GLY A 81 0.88 8.73 -0.01
CA GLY A 81 0.44 7.46 0.56
C GLY A 81 0.17 6.41 -0.52
N ALA A 82 0.43 5.16 -0.20
CA ALA A 82 0.09 4.01 -1.03
C ALA A 82 -0.58 2.92 -0.18
N LEU A 83 -1.78 2.50 -0.57
CA LEU A 83 -2.47 1.36 0.01
C LEU A 83 -2.34 0.14 -0.92
N VAL A 84 -1.70 -0.91 -0.44
CA VAL A 84 -1.48 -2.15 -1.19
C VAL A 84 -2.45 -3.22 -0.70
N TYR A 85 -3.28 -3.71 -1.62
CA TYR A 85 -4.19 -4.84 -1.40
C TYR A 85 -3.51 -6.14 -1.81
N ILE A 86 -3.42 -7.07 -0.87
CA ILE A 86 -2.84 -8.38 -1.11
C ILE A 86 -3.94 -9.38 -1.45
N TYR A 87 -3.91 -9.91 -2.66
CA TYR A 87 -4.85 -10.92 -3.14
C TYR A 87 -4.14 -12.23 -3.47
N TRP A 88 -4.94 -13.30 -3.54
CA TRP A 88 -4.56 -14.56 -4.15
C TRP A 88 -5.32 -14.70 -5.47
N GLN A 89 -4.64 -14.50 -6.60
CA GLN A 89 -5.23 -14.53 -7.95
C GLN A 89 -6.43 -13.57 -8.10
N PRO A 90 -6.23 -12.24 -7.98
CA PRO A 90 -7.31 -11.29 -8.19
C PRO A 90 -7.86 -11.37 -9.62
N THR A 91 -9.15 -11.14 -9.77
CA THR A 91 -9.76 -11.01 -11.11
C THR A 91 -9.34 -9.69 -11.76
N ALA A 92 -9.39 -9.60 -13.09
CA ALA A 92 -9.16 -8.34 -13.80
C ALA A 92 -10.11 -7.22 -13.33
N THR A 93 -11.38 -7.55 -13.04
CA THR A 93 -12.34 -6.59 -12.50
C THR A 93 -11.94 -6.04 -11.13
N THR A 94 -11.43 -6.89 -10.24
CA THR A 94 -10.92 -6.48 -8.93
C THR A 94 -9.71 -5.56 -9.08
N VAL A 95 -8.78 -5.91 -9.98
CA VAL A 95 -7.62 -5.05 -10.28
C VAL A 95 -8.08 -3.69 -10.80
N ASP A 96 -8.99 -3.66 -11.77
CA ASP A 96 -9.52 -2.41 -12.34
C ASP A 96 -10.25 -1.54 -11.30
N GLU A 97 -10.98 -2.16 -10.37
CA GLU A 97 -11.64 -1.45 -9.27
C GLU A 97 -10.60 -0.78 -8.36
N VAL A 98 -9.59 -1.53 -7.90
CA VAL A 98 -8.53 -1.01 -7.04
C VAL A 98 -7.75 0.10 -7.74
N MET A 99 -7.39 -0.10 -9.01
CA MET A 99 -6.59 0.87 -9.77
C MET A 99 -7.32 2.20 -10.02
N LYS A 100 -8.65 2.23 -9.91
CA LYS A 100 -9.43 3.48 -9.97
C LYS A 100 -9.37 4.27 -8.67
N LEU A 101 -9.03 3.64 -7.54
CA LEU A 101 -8.97 4.30 -6.23
C LEU A 101 -7.78 5.25 -6.14
N GLY A 102 -8.05 6.52 -5.85
CA GLY A 102 -7.03 7.56 -5.79
C GLY A 102 -6.50 8.04 -7.15
N SER A 103 -6.99 7.50 -8.28
CA SER A 103 -6.47 7.77 -9.63
C SER A 103 -6.66 9.22 -10.11
N GLY A 104 -7.62 9.97 -9.56
CA GLY A 104 -7.86 11.38 -9.88
C GLY A 104 -7.05 12.38 -9.04
N MET A 105 -6.18 11.90 -8.16
CA MET A 105 -5.38 12.70 -7.25
C MET A 105 -3.91 12.35 -7.55
N LEU A 106 -3.16 13.21 -8.27
CA LEU A 106 -1.72 13.02 -8.61
C LEU A 106 -0.82 14.23 -8.22
N GLY A 107 -0.53 14.41 -6.94
CA GLY A 107 -0.02 15.60 -6.25
C GLY A 107 0.16 15.35 -4.73
N TYR A 108 0.37 16.41 -3.95
CA TYR A 108 0.67 16.31 -2.51
C TYR A 108 -0.56 16.05 -1.64
N GLY A 109 -0.41 15.28 -0.54
CA GLY A 109 -1.49 14.95 0.42
C GLY A 109 -2.35 13.74 0.01
N GLN A 110 -1.83 12.86 -0.82
CA GLN A 110 -2.64 11.89 -1.56
C GLN A 110 -2.39 10.45 -1.16
N VAL A 111 -3.38 9.62 -1.43
CA VAL A 111 -3.32 8.18 -1.25
C VAL A 111 -3.70 7.55 -2.58
N ILE A 112 -2.84 6.70 -3.11
CA ILE A 112 -3.17 5.83 -4.25
C ILE A 112 -3.40 4.40 -3.74
N ALA A 113 -4.01 3.56 -4.57
CA ALA A 113 -4.09 2.14 -4.32
C ALA A 113 -3.28 1.33 -5.33
N GLY A 114 -2.93 0.11 -4.96
CA GLY A 114 -2.41 -0.91 -5.86
C GLY A 114 -2.70 -2.31 -5.35
N VAL A 115 -2.50 -3.29 -6.23
CA VAL A 115 -2.74 -4.72 -5.98
C VAL A 115 -1.42 -5.46 -6.05
N TYR A 116 -1.25 -6.43 -5.16
CA TYR A 116 -0.21 -7.45 -5.27
C TYR A 116 -0.86 -8.83 -5.28
N ASP A 117 -0.58 -9.61 -6.32
CA ASP A 117 -1.01 -11.00 -6.45
C ASP A 117 0.08 -11.94 -5.92
N LEU A 118 -0.20 -12.56 -4.77
CA LEU A 118 0.70 -13.53 -4.15
C LEU A 118 0.89 -14.80 -4.96
N PHE A 119 -0.07 -15.17 -5.81
CA PHE A 119 0.02 -16.41 -6.58
C PHE A 119 1.02 -16.28 -7.73
N SER A 120 0.92 -15.21 -8.52
CA SER A 120 1.78 -14.99 -9.68
C SER A 120 3.00 -14.12 -9.40
N ASN A 121 3.12 -13.58 -8.18
CA ASN A 121 4.16 -12.59 -7.82
C ASN A 121 4.13 -11.37 -8.76
N HIS A 122 2.94 -10.87 -9.05
CA HIS A 122 2.70 -9.73 -9.93
C HIS A 122 2.05 -8.58 -9.15
N TYR A 123 2.24 -7.33 -9.61
CA TYR A 123 1.61 -6.17 -9.01
C TYR A 123 1.03 -5.22 -10.05
N TRP A 124 0.00 -4.49 -9.66
CA TRP A 124 -0.58 -3.37 -10.42
C TRP A 124 -0.61 -2.15 -9.53
N MET A 125 0.08 -1.09 -9.92
CA MET A 125 0.14 0.16 -9.16
C MET A 125 0.57 1.30 -10.09
N SER A 126 0.21 2.54 -9.75
CA SER A 126 0.68 3.72 -10.49
C SER A 126 2.19 3.91 -10.33
N ASP A 127 2.88 4.23 -11.43
CA ASP A 127 4.30 4.60 -11.42
C ASP A 127 4.58 6.00 -10.85
N HIS A 128 3.52 6.78 -10.57
CA HIS A 128 3.65 8.09 -9.93
C HIS A 128 4.46 7.98 -8.62
N MET A 129 5.32 8.97 -8.32
CA MET A 129 6.23 8.96 -7.16
C MET A 129 7.16 7.73 -7.06
N ASN A 130 7.32 6.98 -8.16
CA ASN A 130 8.14 5.78 -8.25
C ASN A 130 7.69 4.65 -7.30
N TRP A 131 6.38 4.52 -7.04
CA TRP A 131 5.86 3.59 -6.03
C TRP A 131 6.28 2.13 -6.23
N PRO A 132 6.27 1.54 -7.44
CA PRO A 132 6.74 0.18 -7.61
C PRO A 132 8.19 -0.01 -7.17
N GLN A 133 9.06 0.93 -7.52
CA GLN A 133 10.45 0.92 -7.08
C GLN A 133 10.62 1.20 -5.60
N GLU A 134 9.69 1.88 -4.93
CA GLU A 134 9.73 2.07 -3.48
C GLU A 134 9.31 0.81 -2.73
N ILE A 135 8.30 0.09 -3.21
CA ILE A 135 7.65 -1.00 -2.48
C ILE A 135 8.21 -2.39 -2.87
N PHE A 136 8.45 -2.63 -4.15
CA PHE A 136 8.68 -3.99 -4.67
C PHE A 136 10.11 -4.29 -5.13
N HIS A 137 10.93 -3.28 -5.42
CA HIS A 137 12.34 -3.43 -5.85
C HIS A 137 13.33 -3.05 -4.75
#